data_AF-A0A9D1PMP1-F1
#
_entry.id   AF-A0A9D1PMP1-F1
#
_cell.length_a   1.000
_cell.length_b   1.000
_cell.length_c   1.000
_cell.angle_alpha   90.00
_cell.angle_beta   90.00
_cell.angle_gamma   90.00
#
_symmetry.space_group_name_H-M   'P 1'
#
loop_
_entity.id
_entity.type
_entity.pdbx_description
1 polymer ?
#
loop_
_entity_poly.entity_id
_entity_poly.type
_entity_poly.pdbx_seq_one_letter_code
_entity_poly.pdbx_strand_id
1 'polypeptide(L)'
;MCLGERTQYMLNKTMVKLMEDYRDEFILILAGYSNEMDSFLQTNPGLRSRFPFQINFPNYTMDQLLDILKMMAKERDYRLTNRALLKVEQQIEICLRNEPFTFSNARYIRNILERAIRQQAMRMMQYVHYSEDQLTILRADDFTFHK
;
A
#
# COMPACT_ATOMS: atom_id res chain seq x y z
N MET A 1 9.34 23.08 27.01
CA MET A 1 9.66 22.51 25.69
C MET A 1 9.87 21.02 25.90
N CYS A 2 8.92 20.20 25.45
CA CYS A 2 8.92 18.76 25.73
C CYS A 2 10.08 18.07 24.98
N LEU A 3 10.60 16.97 25.52
CA LEU A 3 11.75 16.24 24.95
C LEU A 3 11.54 15.85 23.47
N GLY A 4 10.31 15.55 23.05
CA GLY A 4 9.96 15.24 21.65
C GLY A 4 10.15 16.41 20.67
N GLU A 5 9.79 17.63 21.08
CA GLU A 5 9.94 18.83 20.23
C GLU A 5 11.41 19.18 20.00
N ARG A 6 12.27 18.96 20.99
CA ARG A 6 13.72 19.19 20.87
C ARG A 6 14.39 18.25 19.88
N THR A 7 14.04 16.96 19.89
CA THR A 7 14.60 15.98 18.96
C THR A 7 14.21 16.29 17.52
N GLN A 8 12.94 16.62 17.30
CA GLN A 8 12.41 16.95 15.97
C GLN A 8 13.04 18.22 15.40
N TYR A 9 13.24 19.25 16.24
CA TYR A 9 13.94 20.47 15.84
C TYR A 9 15.41 20.21 15.49
N MET A 10 16.13 19.40 16.27
CA MET A 10 17.53 19.05 16.00
C MET A 10 17.70 18.24 14.71
N LEU A 11 16.77 17.32 14.43
CA LEU A 11 16.73 16.56 13.19
C LEU A 11 16.57 17.51 11.99
N ASN A 12 15.58 18.41 12.04
CA ASN A 12 15.31 19.39 11.00
C ASN A 12 16.53 20.29 10.72
N LYS A 13 17.17 20.78 11.78
CA LYS A 13 18.36 21.64 11.66
C LYS A 13 19.54 20.89 11.03
N THR A 14 19.72 19.62 11.38
CA THR A 14 20.77 18.77 10.81
C THR A 14 20.51 18.47 9.34
N MET A 15 19.26 18.15 8.98
CA MET A 15 18.86 17.91 7.59
C MET A 15 19.10 19.13 6.71
N VAL A 16 18.67 20.32 7.14
CA VAL A 16 18.90 21.56 6.38
C VAL A 16 20.40 21.81 6.19
N LYS A 17 21.21 21.60 7.24
CA LYS A 17 22.65 21.76 7.15
C LYS A 17 23.28 20.79 6.15
N LEU A 18 22.86 19.51 6.15
CA LEU A 18 23.33 18.53 5.17
C LEU A 18 22.95 18.89 3.74
N MET A 19 21.74 19.43 3.53
CA MET A 19 21.29 19.90 2.20
C MET A 19 22.10 21.11 1.71
N GLU A 20 22.57 21.97 2.62
CA GLU A 20 23.40 23.13 2.27
C GLU A 20 24.87 22.74 2.05
N ASP A 21 25.44 21.90 2.92
CA ASP A 21 26.86 21.50 2.88
C ASP A 21 27.18 20.55 1.70
N TYR A 22 26.22 19.73 1.25
CA TYR A 22 26.44 18.67 0.24
C TYR A 22 25.51 18.77 -0.98
N ARG A 23 25.12 19.99 -1.36
CA ARG A 23 24.11 20.25 -2.42
C ARG A 23 24.33 19.54 -3.77
N ASP A 24 25.58 19.24 -4.14
CA ASP A 24 25.94 18.62 -5.43
C ASP A 24 26.23 17.11 -5.31
N GLU A 25 26.21 16.56 -4.09
CA GLU A 25 26.59 15.17 -3.78
C GLU A 25 25.49 14.39 -3.02
N PHE A 26 24.44 15.07 -2.57
CA PHE A 26 23.42 14.51 -1.69
C PHE A 26 21.99 14.79 -2.19
N ILE A 27 21.17 13.74 -2.23
CA ILE A 27 19.74 13.83 -2.53
C ILE A 27 18.97 13.35 -1.29
N LEU A 28 18.08 14.21 -0.78
CA LEU A 28 17.14 13.86 0.30
C LEU A 28 15.74 13.65 -0.27
N ILE A 29 15.20 12.45 -0.09
CA ILE A 29 13.82 12.11 -0.44
C ILE A 29 13.04 11.90 0.85
N LEU A 30 12.01 12.72 1.08
CA LEU A 30 11.06 12.53 2.16
C LEU A 30 9.80 11.86 1.62
N ALA A 31 9.26 10.91 2.37
CA ALA A 31 8.03 10.20 2.02
C ALA A 31 7.17 10.00 3.27
N GLY A 32 5.87 10.21 3.15
CA GLY A 32 4.90 10.12 4.24
C GLY A 32 3.50 10.51 3.77
N TYR A 33 2.53 10.47 4.68
CA TYR A 33 1.17 10.91 4.37
C TYR A 33 1.12 12.42 4.17
N SER A 34 0.31 12.91 3.22
CA SER A 34 0.28 14.32 2.82
C SER A 34 0.08 15.28 4.00
N ASN A 35 -0.87 14.99 4.89
CA ASN A 35 -1.14 15.83 6.07
C ASN A 35 0.04 15.88 7.06
N GLU A 36 0.71 14.74 7.26
CA GLU A 36 1.89 14.64 8.14
C GLU A 36 3.08 15.39 7.54
N MET A 37 3.26 15.27 6.21
CA MET A 37 4.29 15.99 5.47
C MET A 37 4.05 17.50 5.47
N ASP A 38 2.81 17.95 5.31
CA ASP A 38 2.47 19.38 5.38
C ASP A 38 2.77 19.95 6.76
N SER A 39 2.37 19.24 7.83
CA SER A 39 2.67 19.62 9.22
C SER A 39 4.19 19.66 9.48
N PHE A 40 4.91 18.65 8.99
CA PHE A 40 6.37 18.57 9.07
C PHE A 40 7.05 19.76 8.39
N LEU A 41 6.63 20.10 7.16
CA LEU A 41 7.20 21.21 6.39
C LEU A 41 6.84 22.59 6.98
N GLN A 42 5.74 22.72 7.72
CA GLN A 42 5.37 23.95 8.42
C GLN A 42 6.19 24.20 9.69
N THR A 43 6.85 23.17 10.24
CA THR A 43 7.62 23.27 11.48
C THR A 43 8.85 24.20 11.33
N ASN A 44 9.35 24.39 10.11
CA ASN A 44 10.43 25.34 9.82
C ASN A 44 10.24 25.96 8.42
N PRO A 45 10.03 27.29 8.31
CA PRO A 45 9.91 27.97 7.02
C PRO A 45 11.06 27.68 6.05
N GLY A 46 12.27 27.45 6.59
CA GLY A 46 13.43 27.06 5.81
C GLY A 46 13.19 25.76 5.04
N LEU A 47 12.66 24.72 5.69
CA LEU A 47 12.45 23.39 5.09
C LEU A 47 11.57 23.46 3.84
N ARG A 48 10.40 24.12 3.90
CA ARG A 48 9.47 24.17 2.75
C ARG A 48 10.12 24.71 1.48
N SER A 49 10.95 25.74 1.58
CA SER A 49 11.63 26.34 0.41
C SER A 49 12.72 25.45 -0.21
N ARG A 50 13.26 24.46 0.53
CA ARG A 50 14.29 23.53 0.04
C ARG A 50 13.71 22.24 -0.56
N PHE A 51 12.40 22.05 -0.55
CA PHE A 51 11.71 20.96 -1.24
C PHE A 51 10.85 21.50 -2.39
N PRO A 52 11.46 21.96 -3.51
CA PRO A 52 10.73 22.50 -4.65
C PRO A 52 9.95 21.42 -5.42
N PHE A 53 10.38 20.16 -5.33
CA PHE A 53 9.73 19.03 -5.98
C PHE A 53 8.83 18.30 -4.98
N GLN A 54 7.51 18.43 -5.16
CA GLN A 54 6.51 17.72 -4.37
C GLN A 54 5.72 16.84 -5.32
N ILE A 55 5.84 15.52 -5.14
CA ILE A 55 5.12 14.53 -5.94
C ILE A 55 4.03 13.93 -5.06
N ASN A 56 2.78 14.12 -5.45
CA ASN A 56 1.63 13.55 -4.77
C ASN A 56 1.28 12.22 -5.42
N PHE A 57 1.18 11.17 -4.60
CA PHE A 57 0.73 9.84 -5.03
C PHE A 57 -0.71 9.62 -4.56
N PRO A 58 -1.71 9.85 -5.42
CA PRO A 58 -3.10 9.58 -5.06
C PRO A 58 -3.33 8.08 -4.87
N ASN A 59 -4.40 7.74 -4.14
CA ASN A 59 -4.87 6.37 -4.07
C ASN A 59 -5.25 5.85 -5.45
N TYR A 60 -5.07 4.55 -5.66
CA TYR A 60 -5.52 3.90 -6.89
C TYR A 60 -7.05 3.90 -6.96
N THR A 61 -7.58 4.00 -8.17
CA THR A 61 -9.01 3.78 -8.42
C THR A 61 -9.37 2.32 -8.20
N MET A 62 -10.67 2.01 -8.07
CA MET A 62 -11.15 0.63 -7.98
C MET A 62 -10.63 -0.23 -9.13
N ASP A 63 -10.76 0.25 -10.37
CA ASP A 63 -10.30 -0.48 -11.56
C ASP A 63 -8.79 -0.77 -11.51
N GLN A 64 -8.00 0.22 -11.09
CA GLN A 64 -6.56 0.05 -10.93
C GLN A 64 -6.21 -0.98 -9.84
N LEU A 65 -6.94 -1.01 -8.73
CA LEU A 65 -6.76 -2.01 -7.68
C LEU A 65 -7.10 -3.42 -8.16
N LEU A 66 -8.17 -3.57 -8.93
CA LEU A 66 -8.56 -4.86 -9.53
C LEU A 66 -7.55 -5.31 -10.59
N ASP A 67 -6.97 -4.39 -11.36
CA ASP A 67 -5.93 -4.71 -12.33
C ASP A 67 -4.62 -5.11 -11.66
N ILE A 68 -4.25 -4.45 -10.56
CA ILE A 68 -3.13 -4.88 -9.71
C ILE A 68 -3.38 -6.29 -9.18
N LEU A 69 -4.58 -6.61 -8.71
CA LEU A 69 -4.93 -7.96 -8.24
C LEU A 69 -4.77 -9.01 -9.34
N LYS A 70 -5.32 -8.74 -10.54
CA LYS A 70 -5.22 -9.65 -11.70
C LYS A 70 -3.77 -9.84 -12.11
N MET A 71 -2.98 -8.77 -12.16
CA MET A 71 -1.55 -8.80 -12.49
C MET A 71 -0.78 -9.67 -11.48
N MET A 72 -0.94 -9.41 -10.18
CA MET A 72 -0.25 -10.14 -9.11
C MET A 72 -0.65 -11.63 -9.03
N ALA A 73 -1.90 -11.96 -9.38
CA ALA A 73 -2.36 -13.34 -9.47
C ALA A 73 -1.73 -14.04 -10.68
N LYS A 74 -1.73 -13.38 -11.84
CA LYS A 74 -1.14 -13.90 -13.08
C LYS A 74 0.37 -14.14 -12.93
N GLU A 75 1.10 -13.24 -12.28
CA GLU A 75 2.53 -13.42 -11.97
C GLU A 75 2.84 -14.66 -11.11
N ARG A 76 1.83 -15.20 -10.42
CA ARG A 76 1.92 -16.41 -9.60
C ARG A 76 1.15 -17.59 -10.21
N ASP A 77 0.84 -17.53 -11.51
CA ASP A 77 0.10 -18.55 -12.25
C ASP A 77 -1.33 -18.84 -11.74
N TYR A 78 -1.94 -17.87 -11.05
CA TYR A 78 -3.33 -17.95 -10.60
C TYR A 78 -4.28 -17.18 -11.52
N ARG A 79 -5.47 -17.76 -11.71
CA ARG A 79 -6.63 -17.16 -12.37
C ARG A 79 -7.74 -16.96 -11.34
N LEU A 80 -8.38 -15.79 -11.37
CA LEU A 80 -9.51 -15.49 -10.50
C LEU A 80 -10.83 -15.79 -11.21
N THR A 81 -11.77 -16.39 -10.50
CA THR A 81 -13.16 -16.47 -10.99
C THR A 81 -13.84 -15.09 -10.96
N ASN A 82 -14.83 -14.86 -11.83
CA ASN A 82 -15.61 -13.61 -11.81
C ASN A 82 -16.26 -13.34 -10.46
N ARG A 83 -16.72 -14.39 -9.76
CA ARG A 83 -17.28 -14.27 -8.40
C ARG A 83 -16.22 -13.83 -7.39
N ALA A 84 -14.96 -14.25 -7.54
CA ALA A 84 -13.87 -13.79 -6.68
C ALA A 84 -13.58 -12.30 -6.90
N LEU A 85 -13.54 -11.85 -8.15
CA LEU A 85 -13.35 -10.43 -8.49
C LEU A 85 -14.45 -9.56 -7.88
N LEU A 86 -15.72 -9.93 -8.09
CA LEU A 86 -16.87 -9.22 -7.50
C LEU A 86 -16.80 -9.15 -5.97
N LYS A 87 -16.40 -10.25 -5.32
CA LYS A 87 -16.28 -10.29 -3.85
C LYS A 87 -15.17 -9.37 -3.34
N VAL A 88 -14.04 -9.30 -4.06
CA VAL A 88 -12.93 -8.41 -3.70
C VAL A 88 -13.31 -6.94 -3.94
N GLU A 89 -13.97 -6.64 -5.06
CA GLU A 89 -14.48 -5.30 -5.37
C GLU A 89 -15.39 -4.78 -4.26
N GLN A 90 -16.42 -5.54 -3.86
CA GLN A 90 -17.31 -5.20 -2.74
C GLN A 90 -16.55 -4.95 -1.44
N GLN A 91 -15.51 -5.75 -1.17
CA GLN A 91 -14.70 -5.56 0.03
C GLN A 91 -13.89 -4.26 -0.02
N ILE A 92 -13.29 -3.94 -1.17
CA ILE A 92 -12.54 -2.69 -1.36
C ILE A 92 -13.48 -1.49 -1.17
N GLU A 93 -14.71 -1.55 -1.70
CA GLU A 93 -15.71 -0.48 -1.48
C GLU A 93 -16.01 -0.25 0.00
N ILE A 94 -16.16 -1.33 0.78
CA ILE A 94 -16.37 -1.24 2.23
C ILE A 94 -15.17 -0.60 2.93
N CYS A 95 -13.95 -1.01 2.57
CA CYS A 95 -12.73 -0.45 3.14
C CYS A 95 -12.56 1.04 2.82
N LEU A 96 -12.75 1.43 1.56
CA LEU A 96 -12.66 2.83 1.12
C LEU A 96 -13.73 3.71 1.76
N ARG A 97 -14.92 3.16 2.06
CA ARG A 97 -15.98 3.90 2.76
C ARG A 97 -15.66 4.16 4.23
N ASN A 98 -15.07 3.18 4.91
CA ASN A 98 -14.81 3.25 6.35
C ASN A 98 -13.52 4.00 6.67
N GLU A 99 -12.45 3.75 5.90
CA GLU A 99 -11.12 4.32 6.16
C GLU A 99 -10.40 4.73 4.86
N PRO A 100 -10.90 5.74 4.13
CA PRO A 100 -10.34 6.14 2.84
C PRO A 100 -8.88 6.63 2.91
N PHE A 101 -8.48 7.21 4.05
CA PHE A 101 -7.17 7.86 4.21
C PHE A 101 -6.05 6.91 4.67
N THR A 102 -6.38 5.78 5.30
CA THR A 102 -5.41 4.78 5.78
C THR A 102 -5.33 3.55 4.87
N PHE A 103 -6.13 3.51 3.80
CA PHE A 103 -6.14 2.40 2.87
C PHE A 103 -4.78 2.22 2.20
N SER A 104 -4.16 1.06 2.42
CA SER A 104 -2.77 0.80 2.02
C SER A 104 -2.61 0.34 0.55
N ASN A 105 -3.60 0.62 -0.31
CA ASN A 105 -3.54 0.44 -1.76
C ASN A 105 -3.04 -0.98 -2.17
N ALA A 106 -2.01 -1.05 -3.01
CA ALA A 106 -1.44 -2.32 -3.51
C ALA A 106 -0.96 -3.26 -2.39
N ARG A 107 -0.59 -2.73 -1.21
CA ARG A 107 -0.23 -3.56 -0.04
C ARG A 107 -1.45 -4.32 0.47
N TYR A 108 -2.61 -3.68 0.51
CA TYR A 108 -3.86 -4.36 0.86
C TYR A 108 -4.17 -5.48 -0.14
N ILE A 109 -4.09 -5.19 -1.44
CA ILE A 109 -4.34 -6.16 -2.52
C ILE A 109 -3.41 -7.37 -2.43
N ARG A 110 -2.11 -7.14 -2.18
CA ARG A 110 -1.13 -8.21 -1.96
C ARG A 110 -1.53 -9.09 -0.79
N ASN A 111 -1.87 -8.50 0.35
CA ASN A 111 -2.20 -9.24 1.57
C ASN A 111 -3.44 -10.12 1.39
N ILE A 112 -4.50 -9.60 0.74
CA ILE A 112 -5.71 -10.41 0.49
C ILE A 112 -5.44 -11.55 -0.51
N LEU A 113 -4.61 -11.33 -1.53
CA LEU A 113 -4.24 -12.35 -2.50
C LEU A 113 -3.42 -13.46 -1.84
N GLU A 114 -2.40 -13.11 -1.05
CA GLU A 114 -1.58 -14.08 -0.31
C GLU A 114 -2.43 -14.92 0.64
N ARG A 115 -3.41 -14.31 1.32
CA ARG A 115 -4.36 -15.05 2.14
C ARG A 115 -5.24 -15.98 1.30
N ALA A 116 -5.75 -15.51 0.17
CA ALA A 116 -6.57 -16.33 -0.72
C ALA A 116 -5.81 -17.55 -1.26
N ILE A 117 -4.54 -17.40 -1.62
CA ILE A 117 -3.68 -18.52 -2.03
C ILE A 117 -3.57 -19.56 -0.90
N ARG A 118 -3.37 -19.14 0.34
CA ARG A 118 -3.35 -20.06 1.50
C ARG A 118 -4.68 -20.78 1.68
N GLN A 119 -5.81 -20.08 1.54
CA GLN A 119 -7.14 -20.67 1.64
C GLN A 119 -7.41 -21.66 0.50
N GLN A 120 -6.98 -21.35 -0.72
CA GLN A 120 -7.06 -22.26 -1.84
C GLN A 120 -6.28 -23.56 -1.56
N ALA A 121 -5.08 -23.45 -0.99
CA ALA A 121 -4.30 -24.63 -0.62
C ALA A 121 -5.03 -25.50 0.42
N MET A 122 -5.62 -24.89 1.45
CA MET A 122 -6.44 -25.61 2.45
C MET A 122 -7.66 -26.28 1.82
N ARG A 123 -8.31 -25.61 0.86
CA ARG A 123 -9.41 -26.17 0.08
C ARG A 123 -8.95 -27.37 -0.75
N MET A 124 -7.77 -27.30 -1.37
CA MET A 124 -7.22 -28.40 -2.17
C MET A 124 -6.91 -29.65 -1.35
N MET A 125 -6.52 -29.51 -0.08
CA MET A 125 -6.29 -30.65 0.82
C MET A 125 -7.54 -31.49 1.08
N GLN A 126 -8.74 -30.96 0.82
CA GLN A 126 -10.01 -31.70 0.99
C GLN A 126 -10.34 -32.59 -0.21
N TYR A 127 -9.64 -32.45 -1.34
CA TYR A 127 -9.87 -33.25 -2.54
C TYR A 127 -8.95 -34.47 -2.57
N VAL A 128 -9.53 -35.65 -2.81
CA VAL A 128 -8.78 -36.91 -3.02
C VAL A 128 -8.10 -36.90 -4.40
N HIS A 129 -8.76 -36.29 -5.39
CA HIS A 129 -8.24 -36.09 -6.74
C HIS A 129 -8.54 -34.66 -7.19
N TYR A 130 -7.56 -34.00 -7.79
CA TYR A 130 -7.68 -32.65 -8.35
C TYR A 130 -7.11 -32.60 -9.76
N SER A 131 -7.63 -31.68 -10.58
CA SER A 131 -7.02 -31.36 -11.87
C SER A 131 -6.00 -30.22 -11.75
N GLU A 132 -5.06 -30.12 -12.68
CA GLU A 132 -4.11 -28.99 -12.73
C GLU A 132 -4.83 -27.64 -12.80
N ASP A 133 -5.95 -27.56 -13.51
CA ASP A 133 -6.79 -26.35 -13.56
C ASP A 133 -7.30 -25.93 -12.17
N GLN A 134 -7.61 -26.87 -11.28
CA GLN A 134 -8.09 -26.55 -9.93
C GLN A 134 -6.98 -25.96 -9.04
N LEU A 135 -5.73 -26.31 -9.31
CA LEU A 135 -4.57 -25.76 -8.60
C LEU A 135 -4.32 -24.29 -8.94
N THR A 136 -4.78 -23.83 -10.10
CA THR A 136 -4.54 -22.47 -10.60
C THR A 136 -5.74 -21.53 -10.42
N ILE A 137 -6.88 -21.99 -9.89
CA ILE A 137 -8.10 -21.18 -9.78
C ILE A 137 -8.39 -20.72 -8.35
N LEU A 138 -8.41 -19.40 -8.16
CA LEU A 138 -8.91 -18.74 -6.96
C LEU A 138 -10.41 -18.45 -7.08
N ARG A 139 -11.19 -19.01 -6.15
CA ARG A 139 -12.65 -18.85 -6.05
C ARG A 139 -13.01 -17.81 -4.99
N ALA A 140 -14.25 -17.36 -5.03
CA ALA A 140 -14.78 -16.40 -4.06
C ALA A 140 -14.61 -16.87 -2.60
N ASP A 141 -14.71 -18.18 -2.35
CA ASP A 141 -14.59 -18.75 -1.00
C ASP A 141 -13.17 -18.64 -0.42
N ASP A 142 -12.16 -18.56 -1.28
CA ASP A 142 -10.76 -18.41 -0.84
C ASP A 142 -10.49 -17.01 -0.29
N PHE A 143 -11.26 -16.01 -0.74
CA PHE A 143 -11.17 -14.64 -0.26
C PHE A 143 -12.01 -14.46 1.01
N THR A 144 -11.40 -14.69 2.15
CA THR A 144 -11.96 -14.35 3.46
C THR A 144 -11.44 -12.97 3.90
N PHE A 145 -12.25 -12.17 4.59
CA PHE A 145 -11.86 -10.85 5.10
C PHE A 145 -12.17 -10.79 6.59
N HIS A 146 -11.13 -10.85 7.41
CA HIS A 146 -11.25 -10.66 8.85
C HIS A 146 -10.99 -9.18 9.13
N LYS A 147 -11.74 -8.61 10.09
CA LYS A 147 -11.43 -7.28 10.64
C LYS A 147 -10.15 -7.33 11.46
#